data_AF-A0A2M6X882-F1
#
_entry.id   AF-A0A2M6X882-F1
#
_cell.length_a   1.000
_cell.length_b   1.000
_cell.length_c   1.000
_cell.angle_alpha   90.00
_cell.angle_beta   90.00
_cell.angle_gamma   90.00
#
_symmetry.space_group_name_H-M   'P 1'
#
loop_
_entity.id
_entity.type
_entity.pdbx_description
1 polymer ?
#
loop_
_entity_poly.entity_id
_entity_poly.type
_entity_poly.pdbx_seq_one_letter_code
_entity_poly.pdbx_strand_id
1 'polypeptide(L)'
;MAKILDPTLMELILTQQKTCSRCKRLKSPTQFYTKGQRLSSQCKACELKTKRERKKQKRRQQMARTTRRTIDLSKTFKVVAGVPAERSTVQQTIKELCEWTLGKEKQYGKDQ
;
A
#
# COMPACT_ATOMS: atom_id res chain seq x y z
N MET A 1 30.87 -35.87 -4.35
CA MET A 1 32.00 -35.19 -5.04
C MET A 1 31.61 -33.75 -5.31
N ALA A 2 32.08 -32.80 -4.50
CA ALA A 2 31.85 -31.38 -4.72
C ALA A 2 32.76 -30.91 -5.85
N LYS A 3 32.20 -30.42 -6.95
CA LYS A 3 32.98 -29.78 -8.02
C LYS A 3 33.44 -28.42 -7.47
N ILE A 4 34.72 -28.33 -7.15
CA ILE A 4 35.38 -27.06 -6.83
C ILE A 4 35.30 -26.22 -8.12
N LEU A 5 34.50 -25.16 -8.08
CA LEU A 5 34.41 -24.22 -9.19
C LEU A 5 35.66 -23.33 -9.16
N ASP A 6 36.35 -23.27 -10.29
CA ASP A 6 37.57 -22.47 -10.49
C ASP A 6 37.34 -21.00 -10.11
N PRO A 7 38.16 -20.41 -9.22
CA PRO A 7 37.98 -19.03 -8.75
C PRO A 7 38.13 -17.99 -9.87
N THR A 8 38.87 -18.31 -10.94
CA THR A 8 39.04 -17.46 -12.12
C THR A 8 37.75 -17.26 -12.92
N LEU A 9 36.83 -18.23 -12.88
CA LEU A 9 35.54 -18.13 -13.57
C LEU A 9 34.61 -17.10 -12.90
N MET A 10 34.76 -16.87 -11.60
CA MET A 10 33.97 -15.87 -10.86
C MET A 10 34.37 -14.43 -11.22
N GLU A 11 35.66 -14.16 -11.46
CA GLU A 11 36.13 -12.83 -11.84
C GLU A 11 35.69 -12.41 -13.24
N LEU A 12 35.67 -13.33 -14.21
CA LEU A 12 35.27 -13.02 -15.58
C LEU A 12 33.78 -12.67 -15.70
N ILE A 13 32.94 -13.19 -14.79
CA ILE A 13 31.51 -12.86 -14.75
C ILE A 13 31.29 -11.46 -14.17
N LEU A 14 32.20 -10.97 -13.31
CA LEU A 14 32.08 -9.63 -12.71
C LEU A 14 32.38 -8.50 -13.70
N THR A 15 33.11 -8.76 -14.78
CA THR A 15 33.50 -7.73 -15.76
C THR A 15 32.44 -7.46 -16.83
N GLN A 16 31.47 -8.36 -17.03
CA GLN A 16 30.41 -8.15 -18.02
C GLN A 16 29.37 -7.13 -17.54
N GLN A 17 29.58 -5.86 -17.88
CA GLN A 17 28.57 -4.84 -17.63
C GLN A 17 27.33 -5.05 -18.50
N LYS A 18 26.15 -4.86 -17.92
CA LYS A 18 24.86 -4.98 -18.63
C LYS A 18 24.06 -3.68 -18.51
N THR A 19 23.47 -3.25 -19.62
CA THR A 19 22.59 -2.08 -19.65
C THR A 19 21.18 -2.45 -19.17
N CYS A 20 20.67 -1.71 -18.19
CA CYS A 20 19.29 -1.89 -17.72
C CYS A 20 18.28 -1.35 -18.74
N SER A 21 17.29 -2.15 -19.14
CA SER A 21 16.29 -1.76 -20.14
C SER A 21 15.41 -0.57 -19.72
N ARG A 22 15.23 -0.35 -18.41
CA ARG A 22 14.36 0.69 -17.83
C ARG A 22 15.07 2.01 -17.54
N CYS A 23 16.23 1.98 -16.88
CA CYS A 23 16.99 3.20 -16.54
C CYS A 23 18.15 3.50 -17.49
N LYS A 24 18.43 2.62 -18.47
CA LYS A 24 19.49 2.76 -19.49
C LYS A 24 20.92 2.92 -18.94
N ARG A 25 21.14 2.69 -17.63
CA ARG A 25 22.47 2.71 -17.00
C ARG A 25 23.17 1.36 -17.16
N LEU A 26 24.48 1.40 -17.39
CA LEU A 26 25.39 0.25 -17.28
C LEU A 26 25.54 -0.14 -15.82
N LYS A 27 25.39 -1.43 -15.52
CA LYS A 27 25.41 -1.97 -14.16
C LYS A 27 26.09 -3.34 -14.14
N SER A 28 26.67 -3.69 -13.00
CA SER A 28 27.23 -5.03 -12.78
C SER A 28 26.12 -6.10 -12.83
N PRO A 29 26.44 -7.34 -13.25
CA PRO A 29 25.50 -8.47 -13.24
C PRO A 29 24.84 -8.70 -11.88
N THR A 30 25.57 -8.44 -10.80
CA THR A 30 25.09 -8.56 -9.42
C THR A 30 23.91 -7.62 -9.11
N GLN A 31 23.73 -6.55 -9.88
CA GLN A 31 22.59 -5.64 -9.76
C GLN A 31 21.35 -6.08 -10.55
N PHE A 32 21.37 -7.25 -11.19
CA PHE A 32 20.22 -7.84 -11.88
C PHE A 32 19.74 -9.10 -11.13
N TYR A 33 18.46 -9.42 -11.24
CA TYR A 33 17.94 -10.69 -10.74
C TYR A 33 18.28 -11.81 -11.73
N THR A 34 18.63 -12.98 -11.21
CA THR A 34 18.87 -14.18 -12.01
C THR A 34 17.56 -14.94 -12.24
N LYS A 35 17.27 -15.35 -13.47
CA LYS A 35 16.11 -16.15 -13.86
C LYS A 35 16.61 -17.37 -14.64
N GLY A 36 16.82 -18.47 -13.92
CA GLY A 36 17.52 -19.64 -14.47
C GLY A 36 18.95 -19.28 -14.87
N GLN A 37 19.32 -19.53 -16.11
CA GLN A 37 20.66 -19.19 -16.64
C GLN A 37 20.78 -17.74 -17.13
N ARG A 38 19.68 -16.98 -17.19
CA ARG A 38 19.67 -15.63 -17.78
C ARG A 38 19.49 -14.55 -16.72
N LEU A 39 20.14 -13.41 -16.91
CA LEU A 39 19.91 -12.21 -16.10
C LEU A 39 18.66 -11.46 -16.57
N SER A 40 17.88 -10.92 -15.63
CA SER A 40 16.74 -10.05 -15.90
C SER A 40 17.13 -8.86 -16.81
N SER A 41 16.20 -8.38 -17.64
CA SER A 41 16.43 -7.20 -18.48
C SER A 41 16.44 -5.90 -17.67
N GLN A 42 15.84 -5.91 -16.48
CA GLN A 42 15.78 -4.76 -15.58
C GLN A 42 16.66 -5.00 -14.35
N CYS A 43 17.33 -3.94 -13.90
CA CYS A 43 18.09 -3.99 -12.64
C CYS A 43 17.15 -4.08 -11.43
N LYS A 44 17.67 -4.59 -10.32
CA LYS A 44 16.95 -4.82 -9.06
C LYS A 44 16.17 -3.57 -8.61
N ALA A 45 16.81 -2.39 -8.66
CA ALA A 45 16.18 -1.13 -8.27
C ALA A 45 14.95 -0.78 -9.13
N CYS A 46 15.05 -0.92 -10.47
CA CYS A 46 13.92 -0.66 -11.37
C CYS A 46 12.79 -1.66 -11.19
N GLU A 47 13.12 -2.94 -10.98
CA GLU A 47 12.12 -3.98 -10.76
C GLU A 47 11.39 -3.77 -9.42
N LEU A 48 12.09 -3.38 -8.36
CA LEU A 48 11.49 -3.01 -7.07
C LEU A 48 10.56 -1.80 -7.19
N LYS A 49 10.97 -0.76 -7.92
CA LYS A 49 10.11 0.41 -8.18
C LYS A 49 8.82 0.00 -8.90
N THR A 50 8.94 -0.80 -9.95
CA THR A 50 7.79 -1.32 -10.71
C THR A 50 6.86 -2.16 -9.83
N LYS A 51 7.41 -3.02 -8.96
CA LYS A 51 6.63 -3.81 -7.99
C LYS A 51 5.85 -2.92 -7.01
N ARG A 52 6.49 -1.86 -6.48
CA ARG A 52 5.84 -0.89 -5.58
C ARG A 52 4.70 -0.15 -6.28
N GLU A 53 4.92 0.32 -7.50
CA GLU A 53 3.90 1.00 -8.32
C GLU A 53 2.70 0.09 -8.58
N ARG A 54 2.94 -1.17 -8.99
CA ARG A 54 1.88 -2.17 -9.17
C ARG A 54 1.08 -2.42 -7.90
N LYS A 55 1.74 -2.53 -6.74
CA LYS A 55 1.05 -2.70 -5.45
C LYS A 55 0.20 -1.48 -5.10
N LYS A 56 0.70 -0.26 -5.33
CA LYS A 56 -0.04 0.99 -5.12
C LYS A 56 -1.27 1.07 -6.04
N GLN A 57 -1.12 0.71 -7.31
CA GLN A 57 -2.22 0.67 -8.27
C GLN A 57 -3.29 -0.35 -7.88
N LYS A 58 -2.91 -1.58 -7.49
CA LYS A 58 -3.84 -2.60 -7.00
C LYS A 58 -4.63 -2.11 -5.78
N ARG A 59 -3.96 -1.45 -4.81
CA ARG A 59 -4.63 -0.87 -3.63
C ARG A 59 -5.66 0.20 -4.02
N ARG A 60 -5.32 1.11 -4.94
CA ARG A 60 -6.25 2.13 -5.45
C ARG A 60 -7.48 1.51 -6.12
N GLN A 61 -7.27 0.45 -6.93
CA GLN A 61 -8.38 -0.27 -7.56
C GLN A 61 -9.27 -1.00 -6.55
N GLN A 62 -8.69 -1.58 -5.49
CA GLN A 62 -9.46 -2.20 -4.41
C GLN A 62 -10.31 -1.17 -3.66
N MET A 63 -9.74 -0.03 -3.28
CA MET A 63 -10.50 1.05 -2.63
C MET A 63 -11.66 1.54 -3.50
N ALA A 64 -11.42 1.77 -4.79
CA ALA A 64 -12.47 2.19 -5.72
C ALA A 64 -13.63 1.17 -5.84
N ARG A 65 -13.32 -0.14 -5.73
CA ARG A 65 -14.36 -1.19 -5.72
C ARG A 65 -15.17 -1.18 -4.42
N THR A 66 -14.53 -0.95 -3.27
CA THR A 66 -15.23 -0.90 -1.98
C THR A 66 -16.16 0.31 -1.90
N THR A 67 -15.73 1.48 -2.37
CA THR A 67 -16.57 2.71 -2.37
C THR A 67 -17.83 2.55 -3.22
N ARG A 68 -17.78 1.81 -4.35
CA ARG A 68 -18.98 1.54 -5.15
C ARG A 68 -20.01 0.68 -4.41
N ARG A 69 -19.56 -0.25 -3.55
CA ARG A 69 -20.48 -1.11 -2.77
C ARG A 69 -21.16 -0.39 -1.63
N THR A 70 -20.50 0.58 -0.98
CA THR A 70 -21.11 1.33 0.12
C THR A 70 -22.19 2.31 -0.34
N ILE A 71 -22.09 2.83 -1.57
CA ILE A 71 -23.11 3.75 -2.13
C ILE A 71 -24.41 2.97 -2.44
N ASP A 72 -24.33 1.72 -2.88
CA ASP A 72 -25.53 0.93 -3.18
C ASP A 72 -26.31 0.51 -1.93
N LEU A 73 -25.63 0.23 -0.82
CA LEU A 73 -26.30 -0.09 0.46
C LEU A 73 -27.06 1.10 1.05
N SER A 74 -26.65 2.33 0.74
CA SER A 74 -27.39 3.53 1.19
C SER A 74 -28.69 3.78 0.43
N LYS A 75 -28.86 3.20 -0.78
CA LYS A 75 -30.10 3.34 -1.57
C LYS A 75 -31.17 2.31 -1.22
N THR A 76 -30.83 1.24 -0.49
CA THR A 76 -31.79 0.19 -0.09
C THR A 76 -32.30 0.31 1.35
N PHE A 77 -31.80 1.25 2.16
CA PHE A 77 -32.52 1.66 3.38
C PHE A 77 -33.71 2.54 2.98
N LYS A 78 -34.74 1.90 2.42
CA LYS A 78 -36.11 2.42 2.52
C LYS A 78 -36.39 2.58 4.00
N VAL A 79 -36.40 3.84 4.44
CA VAL A 79 -36.95 4.28 5.71
C VAL A 79 -38.29 3.59 5.86
N VAL A 80 -38.39 2.66 6.81
CA VAL A 80 -39.67 2.16 7.29
C VAL A 80 -40.34 3.36 7.96
N ALA A 81 -41.15 4.06 7.17
CA ALA A 81 -42.04 5.11 7.64
C ALA A 81 -43.04 4.44 8.59
N GLY A 82 -42.86 4.64 9.90
CA GLY A 82 -43.74 4.01 10.88
C GLY A 82 -43.38 4.24 12.34
N VAL A 83 -42.23 4.85 12.64
CA VAL A 83 -41.95 5.33 14.00
C VAL A 83 -42.23 6.82 14.05
N PRO A 84 -43.31 7.28 14.73
CA PRO A 84 -43.50 8.69 14.97
C PRO A 84 -42.28 9.20 15.75
N ALA A 85 -41.51 10.06 15.10
CA ALA A 85 -40.43 10.78 15.73
C ALA A 85 -41.02 11.73 16.78
N GLU A 86 -40.99 11.32 18.05
CA GLU A 86 -40.90 12.30 19.14
C GLU A 86 -39.56 13.04 18.96
N ARG A 87 -39.63 14.15 18.23
CA ARG A 87 -38.48 14.96 17.78
C ARG A 87 -37.63 15.56 18.91
N SER A 88 -38.00 15.39 20.18
CA SER A 88 -37.32 16.04 21.31
C SER A 88 -36.13 15.25 21.86
N THR A 89 -36.18 13.92 21.90
CA THR A 89 -35.17 13.10 22.60
C THR A 89 -33.88 12.91 21.80
N VAL A 90 -33.97 12.85 20.47
CA VAL A 90 -32.79 12.69 19.60
C VAL A 90 -31.95 13.97 19.55
N GLN A 91 -32.57 15.16 19.58
CA GLN A 91 -31.82 16.41 19.62
C GLN A 91 -31.15 16.64 21.00
N GLN A 92 -31.78 16.20 22.10
CA GLN A 92 -31.17 16.28 23.42
C GLN A 92 -29.95 15.36 23.56
N THR A 93 -30.06 14.10 23.12
CA THR A 93 -28.95 13.14 23.20
C THR A 93 -27.75 13.53 22.34
N ILE A 94 -27.97 14.14 21.16
CA ILE A 94 -26.87 14.65 20.33
C ILE A 94 -26.18 15.84 21.01
N LYS A 95 -26.93 16.73 21.68
CA LYS A 95 -26.35 17.87 22.39
C LYS A 95 -25.50 17.43 23.58
N GLU A 96 -25.96 16.47 24.37
CA GLU A 96 -25.20 15.91 25.51
C GLU A 96 -23.88 15.23 25.07
N LEU A 97 -23.90 14.50 23.95
CA LEU A 97 -22.69 13.84 23.42
C LEU A 97 -21.65 14.85 22.89
N CYS A 98 -22.08 15.98 22.32
CA CYS A 98 -21.18 17.05 21.88
C CYS A 98 -20.55 17.82 23.06
N GLU A 99 -21.29 18.05 24.14
CA GLU A 99 -20.74 18.74 25.32
C GLU A 99 -19.72 17.87 26.08
N TRP A 100 -19.93 16.56 26.13
CA TRP A 100 -19.00 15.63 26.79
C TRP A 100 -17.64 15.52 26.08
N THR A 101 -17.62 15.65 24.75
CA THR A 101 -16.39 15.51 23.96
C THR A 101 -15.50 16.76 24.02
N LEU A 102 -16.09 17.96 24.15
CA LEU A 102 -15.33 19.22 24.24
C LEU A 102 -14.83 19.54 25.66
N GLY A 103 -15.43 18.96 26.71
CA GLY A 103 -15.04 19.21 28.10
C GLY A 103 -13.78 18.46 28.57
N LYS A 104 -13.41 17.34 27.93
CA LYS A 104 -12.33 16.47 28.42
C LYS A 104 -10.91 16.85 27.98
N GLU A 105 -10.75 17.77 27.04
CA GLU A 105 -9.41 18.20 26.60
C GLU A 105 -8.68 19.11 27.61
N LYS A 106 -9.38 19.68 28.60
CA LYS A 106 -8.73 20.62 29.54
C LYS A 106 -8.06 19.98 30.76
N GLN A 107 -8.23 18.67 31.00
CA GLN A 107 -7.80 18.07 32.27
C GLN A 107 -6.53 17.19 32.18
N TYR A 108 -6.01 16.90 30.99
CA TYR A 108 -4.82 16.04 30.80
C TYR A 108 -3.51 16.79 30.50
N GLY A 109 -3.46 18.10 30.70
CA GLY A 109 -2.31 18.94 30.32
C GLY A 109 -1.50 19.55 31.47
N LYS A 110 -1.67 19.12 32.73
CA LYS A 110 -1.09 19.84 33.89
C LYS A 110 -0.15 19.04 34.79
N ASP A 111 0.37 17.91 34.31
CA ASP A 111 1.40 17.10 35.00
C ASP A 111 2.57 16.74 34.08
N GLN A 112 3.20 17.75 33.46
CA GLN A 112 4.57 17.65 32.92
C GLN A 112 5.37 18.89 33.25
#